data_AF-A0AAV8XW07-F1
#
_entry.id   AF-A0AAV8XW07-F1
#
_cell.length_a   1.000
_cell.length_b   1.000
_cell.length_c   1.000
_cell.angle_alpha   90.00
_cell.angle_beta   90.00
_cell.angle_gamma   90.00
#
_symmetry.space_group_name_H-M   'P 1'
#
loop_
_entity.id
_entity.type
_entity.pdbx_description
1 polymer ?
#
loop_
_entity_poly.entity_id
_entity_poly.type
_entity_poly.pdbx_seq_one_letter_code
_entity_poly.pdbx_strand_id
1 'polypeptide(L)'
;MELAVQYYDHFMNNSDPRVRHWTMMDSPGPTLFVAGVYLLTVLLFLPAYMKNRKPYKLTTVIRYYNILQIVSCVAIIYMGKYQPPRLRWTKDEGVHRASPRIRMPYEDYMRIVKPLDIE
;
A
#
# COMPACT_ATOMS: atom_id res chain seq x y z
N MET A 1 -27.42 -1.43 9.44
CA MET A 1 -26.38 -0.50 9.89
C MET A 1 -25.35 -1.23 10.75
N GLU A 2 -25.80 -2.03 11.72
CA GLU A 2 -24.97 -2.89 12.59
C GLU A 2 -23.87 -3.71 11.87
N LEU A 3 -24.19 -4.42 10.78
CA LEU A 3 -23.20 -5.23 10.06
C LEU A 3 -22.03 -4.39 9.51
N ALA A 4 -22.31 -3.18 9.04
CA ALA A 4 -21.29 -2.30 8.48
C ALA A 4 -20.37 -1.74 9.58
N VAL A 5 -20.93 -1.42 10.74
CA VAL A 5 -20.18 -0.98 11.92
C VAL A 5 -19.28 -2.12 12.42
N GLN A 6 -19.82 -3.34 12.54
CA GLN A 6 -19.04 -4.52 12.94
C GLN A 6 -17.89 -4.83 11.97
N TYR A 7 -18.12 -4.71 10.66
CA TYR A 7 -17.07 -4.92 9.65
C TYR A 7 -15.99 -3.84 9.73
N TYR A 8 -16.39 -2.58 9.92
CA TYR A 8 -15.47 -1.46 10.09
C TYR A 8 -14.60 -1.62 11.34
N ASP A 9 -15.21 -1.97 12.47
CA ASP A 9 -14.49 -2.18 13.73
C ASP A 9 -13.52 -3.36 13.63
N HIS A 10 -13.92 -4.45 12.97
CA HIS A 10 -13.04 -5.58 12.71
C HIS A 10 -11.82 -5.18 11.87
N PHE A 11 -12.03 -4.38 10.83
CA PHE A 11 -10.95 -3.89 9.97
C PHE A 11 -10.00 -2.94 10.72
N MET A 12 -10.55 -2.02 11.51
CA MET A 12 -9.76 -1.07 12.29
C MET A 12 -8.96 -1.72 13.41
N ASN A 13 -9.54 -2.72 14.08
CA ASN A 13 -8.84 -3.46 15.14
C ASN A 13 -7.66 -4.30 14.61
N ASN A 14 -7.68 -4.68 13.34
CA ASN A 14 -6.61 -5.45 12.69
C ASN A 14 -5.51 -4.56 12.06
N SER A 15 -5.62 -3.23 12.16
CA SER A 15 -4.67 -2.29 11.55
C SER A 15 -3.36 -2.17 12.35
N ASP A 16 -2.23 -1.93 11.67
CA ASP A 16 -0.92 -1.81 12.34
C ASP A 16 -0.89 -0.56 13.26
N PRO A 17 -0.69 -0.74 14.59
CA PRO A 17 -0.69 0.38 15.53
C PRO A 17 0.42 1.41 15.27
N ARG A 18 1.50 1.03 14.58
CA ARG A 18 2.65 1.91 14.32
C ARG A 18 2.33 3.07 13.38
N VAL A 19 1.33 2.93 12.52
CA VAL A 19 0.97 3.94 11.51
C VAL A 19 -0.27 4.76 11.89
N ARG A 20 -0.96 4.42 12.98
CA ARG A 20 -2.23 5.07 13.37
C ARG A 20 -2.10 6.57 13.62
N HIS A 21 -0.94 7.04 14.11
CA HIS A 21 -0.68 8.46 14.37
C HIS A 21 -0.29 9.24 13.10
N TRP A 22 -0.12 8.57 11.96
CA TRP A 22 0.18 9.25 10.71
C TRP A 22 -1.05 9.99 10.20
N THR A 23 -0.81 11.15 9.61
CA THR A 23 -1.86 11.96 8.99
C THR A 23 -2.60 11.14 7.93
N MET A 24 -3.94 11.17 7.96
CA MET A 24 -4.84 10.43 7.04
C MET A 24 -4.86 8.90 7.22
N MET A 25 -4.21 8.33 8.25
CA MET A 25 -4.23 6.89 8.54
C MET A 25 -5.13 6.50 9.73
N ASP A 26 -5.65 7.47 10.47
CA ASP A 26 -6.56 7.22 11.61
C ASP A 26 -7.94 6.70 11.17
N SER A 27 -8.41 7.14 10.00
CA SER A 27 -9.62 6.59 9.37
C SER A 27 -9.54 6.72 7.84
N PRO A 28 -10.29 5.89 7.07
CA PRO A 28 -10.37 6.02 5.62
C PRO A 28 -11.16 7.25 5.18
N GLY A 29 -11.94 7.86 6.09
CA GLY A 29 -12.81 9.00 5.80
C GLY A 29 -12.08 10.18 5.18
N PRO A 30 -11.02 10.73 5.80
CA PRO A 30 -10.20 11.81 5.23
C PRO A 30 -9.66 11.50 3.84
N THR A 31 -9.19 10.27 3.61
CA THR A 31 -8.66 9.84 2.30
C THR A 31 -9.76 9.78 1.24
N LEU A 32 -10.92 9.22 1.58
CA LEU A 32 -12.08 9.17 0.69
C LEU A 32 -12.63 10.57 0.39
N PHE A 33 -12.62 11.46 1.38
CA PHE A 33 -13.02 12.85 1.19
C PHE A 33 -12.12 13.56 0.18
N VAL A 34 -10.80 13.48 0.34
CA VAL A 34 -9.85 14.09 -0.61
C VAL A 34 -10.02 13.50 -2.01
N ALA A 35 -10.20 12.18 -2.13
CA ALA A 35 -10.46 11.53 -3.41
C ALA A 35 -11.77 12.00 -4.05
N GLY A 36 -12.85 12.14 -3.28
CA GLY A 36 -14.12 12.65 -3.74
C GLY A 36 -14.02 14.10 -4.22
N VAL A 37 -13.40 14.98 -3.44
CA VAL A 37 -13.15 16.38 -3.83
C VAL A 37 -12.32 16.46 -5.10
N TYR A 38 -11.27 15.63 -5.23
CA TYR A 38 -10.45 15.54 -6.44
C TYR A 38 -11.29 15.20 -7.67
N LEU A 39 -12.12 14.14 -7.59
CA LEU A 39 -12.97 13.71 -8.71
C LEU A 39 -14.00 14.77 -9.09
N LEU A 40 -14.67 15.37 -8.11
CA LEU A 40 -15.63 16.46 -8.35
C LEU A 40 -14.96 17.65 -9.04
N THR A 41 -13.75 18.00 -8.60
CA THR A 41 -12.98 19.11 -9.17
C THR A 41 -12.58 18.81 -10.61
N VAL A 42 -12.01 17.63 -10.88
CA VAL A 42 -11.48 17.27 -12.21
C VAL A 42 -12.58 17.02 -13.23
N LEU A 43 -13.71 16.42 -12.83
CA LEU A 43 -14.77 16.02 -13.76
C LEU A 43 -15.79 17.12 -14.03
N LEU A 44 -16.13 17.94 -13.03
CA LEU A 44 -17.22 18.91 -13.14
C LEU A 44 -16.70 20.34 -13.16
N PHE A 45 -15.96 20.72 -12.11
CA PHE A 45 -15.57 22.11 -11.92
C PHE A 45 -14.55 22.57 -12.96
N LEU A 46 -13.51 21.76 -13.19
CA LEU A 46 -12.40 22.12 -14.06
C LEU A 46 -12.80 22.21 -15.54
N PRO A 47 -13.56 21.24 -16.12
CA PRO A 47 -13.99 21.32 -17.52
C PRO A 47 -14.97 22.47 -17.76
N ALA A 48 -15.89 22.71 -16.82
CA ALA A 48 -16.81 23.85 -16.90
C ALA A 48 -16.04 25.19 -16.86
N TYR A 49 -15.04 25.31 -15.99
CA TYR A 49 -14.19 26.50 -15.87
C TYR A 49 -13.30 26.75 -17.11
N MET A 50 -12.83 25.68 -17.76
CA MET A 50 -11.95 25.74 -18.94
C MET A 50 -12.69 25.88 -20.27
N LYS A 51 -14.01 25.66 -20.32
CA LYS A 51 -14.81 25.65 -21.56
C LYS A 51 -14.60 26.89 -22.46
N ASN A 52 -14.42 28.07 -21.88
CA ASN A 52 -14.27 29.33 -22.61
C ASN A 52 -12.86 29.94 -22.51
N ARG A 53 -11.85 29.17 -22.08
CA ARG A 53 -10.49 29.67 -21.87
C ARG A 53 -9.48 28.89 -22.71
N LYS A 54 -8.43 29.58 -23.15
CA LYS A 54 -7.29 28.94 -23.81
C LYS A 54 -6.53 28.06 -22.81
N PRO A 55 -5.93 26.94 -23.26
CA PRO A 55 -5.15 26.06 -22.38
C PRO A 55 -3.97 26.81 -21.76
N TYR A 56 -3.76 26.58 -20.46
CA TYR A 56 -2.64 27.18 -19.74
C TYR A 56 -1.31 26.57 -20.16
N LYS A 57 -0.29 27.41 -20.41
CA LYS A 57 1.08 26.96 -20.65
C LYS A 57 1.76 26.63 -19.32
N LEU A 58 1.53 25.43 -18.82
CA LEU A 58 2.07 24.93 -17.53
C LEU A 58 3.42 24.20 -17.67
N THR A 59 4.12 24.36 -18.80
CA THR A 59 5.34 23.60 -19.13
C THR A 59 6.44 23.73 -18.08
N THR A 60 6.66 24.93 -17.55
CA THR A 60 7.64 25.17 -16.49
C THR A 60 7.25 24.46 -15.19
N VAL A 61 5.98 24.55 -14.78
CA VAL A 61 5.46 23.94 -13.56
C VAL A 61 5.58 22.41 -13.63
N ILE A 62 5.16 21.82 -14.75
CA ILE A 62 5.23 20.37 -14.98
C ILE A 62 6.69 19.89 -14.99
N ARG A 63 7.61 20.66 -15.55
CA ARG A 63 9.04 20.32 -15.54
C ARG A 63 9.57 20.20 -14.11
N TYR A 64 9.32 21.20 -13.26
CA TYR A 64 9.76 21.17 -11.87
C TYR A 64 9.07 20.05 -11.08
N TYR A 65 7.78 19.85 -11.30
CA TYR A 65 7.04 18.74 -10.69
C TYR A 65 7.69 17.39 -10.99
N ASN A 66 8.03 17.12 -12.26
CA ASN A 66 8.68 15.86 -12.65
C ASN A 66 10.07 15.70 -12.05
N ILE A 67 10.86 16.77 -11.93
CA ILE A 67 12.17 16.72 -11.27
C ILE A 67 12.00 16.35 -9.79
N LEU A 68 11.07 17.00 -9.09
CA LEU A 68 10.75 16.67 -7.69
C LEU A 68 10.24 15.23 -7.53
N GLN A 69 9.44 14.74 -8.48
CA GLN A 69 8.96 13.36 -8.50
C GLN A 69 10.13 12.37 -8.59
N ILE A 70 11.10 12.60 -9.49
CA ILE A 70 12.28 11.73 -9.64
C ILE A 70 13.11 11.73 -8.35
N VAL A 71 13.39 12.91 -7.78
CA VAL A 71 14.15 13.03 -6.52
C VAL A 71 13.44 12.28 -5.39
N SER A 72 12.11 12.42 -5.29
CA SER A 72 11.30 11.73 -4.29
C SER A 72 11.37 10.20 -4.44
N CYS A 73 11.25 9.69 -5.66
CA CYS A 73 11.38 8.25 -5.95
C CYS A 73 12.78 7.73 -5.57
N VAL A 74 13.84 8.46 -5.93
CA VAL A 74 15.22 8.09 -5.57
C VAL A 74 15.39 8.07 -4.06
N ALA A 75 14.84 9.06 -3.34
CA ALA A 75 14.89 9.10 -1.88
C ALA A 75 14.17 7.91 -1.24
N ILE A 76 12.99 7.54 -1.75
CA ILE A 76 12.24 6.37 -1.27
C ILE A 76 13.05 5.08 -1.48
N ILE A 77 13.65 4.90 -2.66
CA ILE A 77 14.50 3.74 -2.95
C ILE A 77 15.71 3.69 -2.03
N TYR A 78 16.37 4.83 -1.81
CA TYR A 78 17.52 4.92 -0.92
C TYR A 78 17.15 4.55 0.52
N MET A 79 16.03 5.07 1.04
CA MET A 79 15.51 4.69 2.36
C MET A 79 15.12 3.20 2.44
N GLY A 80 14.57 2.65 1.35
CA GLY A 80 14.16 1.25 1.27
C GLY A 80 15.31 0.24 1.12
N LYS A 81 16.54 0.67 0.83
CA LYS A 81 17.71 -0.21 0.59
C LYS A 81 18.04 -1.13 1.77
N TYR A 82 17.74 -0.72 2.99
CA TYR A 82 18.03 -1.50 4.21
C TYR A 82 16.95 -2.54 4.52
N GLN A 83 15.87 -2.61 3.74
CA GLN A 83 14.87 -3.66 3.87
C GLN A 83 15.44 -4.97 3.30
N PRO A 84 15.54 -6.06 4.08
CA PRO A 84 15.97 -7.34 3.53
C PRO A 84 14.97 -7.76 2.44
N PRO A 85 15.43 -8.41 1.34
CA PRO A 85 14.52 -8.95 0.33
C PRO A 85 13.56 -9.94 1.00
N ARG A 86 12.33 -9.50 1.26
CA ARG A 86 11.30 -10.34 1.88
C ARG A 86 10.72 -11.38 0.92
N LEU A 87 11.03 -11.27 -0.36
CA LEU A 87 10.59 -12.21 -1.38
C LEU A 87 11.82 -12.56 -2.22
N ARG A 88 12.41 -13.72 -1.93
CA ARG A 88 13.25 -14.40 -2.91
C ARG A 88 12.27 -14.94 -3.94
N TRP A 89 12.31 -14.45 -5.18
CA TRP A 89 11.46 -14.91 -6.29
C TRP A 89 11.82 -16.33 -6.77
N THR A 90 12.18 -17.22 -5.86
CA THR A 90 12.41 -18.64 -6.11
C THR A 90 11.18 -19.39 -5.63
N LYS A 91 10.28 -19.77 -6.55
CA LYS A 91 9.34 -20.90 -6.48
C LYS A 91 8.70 -21.29 -5.13
N ASP A 92 8.48 -20.36 -4.21
CA ASP A 92 7.83 -20.62 -2.92
C ASP A 92 6.40 -20.06 -2.93
N GLU A 93 5.65 -20.34 -4.00
CA GLU A 93 4.21 -20.12 -4.04
C GLU A 93 3.51 -21.21 -3.20
N GLY A 94 3.63 -21.13 -1.88
CA GLY A 94 2.93 -22.03 -0.97
C GLY A 94 3.32 -21.98 0.50
N VAL A 95 4.51 -21.47 0.86
CA VAL A 95 5.09 -21.69 2.20
C VAL A 95 5.18 -20.41 3.06
N HIS A 96 4.44 -19.35 2.77
CA HIS A 96 4.55 -18.08 3.54
C HIS A 96 3.26 -17.50 4.13
N ARG A 97 2.15 -18.24 4.13
CA ARG A 97 1.00 -17.88 5.00
C ARG A 97 1.19 -18.37 6.46
N ALA A 98 2.31 -19.01 6.79
CA ALA A 98 2.60 -19.43 8.16
C ALA A 98 3.24 -18.29 8.98
N SER A 99 2.56 -17.94 10.07
CA SER A 99 2.99 -17.03 11.14
C SER A 99 4.41 -17.35 11.66
N PRO A 100 5.18 -16.36 12.19
CA PRO A 100 6.56 -16.54 12.69
C PRO A 100 6.75 -17.57 13.82
N ARG A 101 5.70 -18.25 14.28
CA ARG A 101 5.73 -19.23 15.37
C ARG A 101 6.34 -20.58 14.99
N ILE A 102 6.64 -20.82 13.71
CA ILE A 102 7.24 -22.07 13.22
C ILE A 102 8.57 -21.74 12.53
N ARG A 103 9.56 -21.29 13.30
CA ARG A 103 10.96 -21.45 12.90
C ARG A 103 11.42 -22.82 13.38
N MET A 104 10.91 -23.88 12.77
CA MET A 104 11.43 -25.22 12.99
C MET A 104 12.63 -25.43 12.06
N PRO A 105 13.80 -25.85 12.58
CA PRO A 105 14.95 -26.21 11.76
C PRO A 105 14.56 -27.20 10.66
N TYR A 106 15.18 -27.08 9.47
CA TYR A 106 14.90 -27.96 8.33
C TYR A 106 15.03 -29.45 8.67
N GLU A 107 15.99 -29.78 9.53
CA GLU A 107 16.20 -31.13 10.08
C GLU A 107 14.97 -31.67 10.84
N ASP A 108 14.29 -30.81 11.60
CA ASP A 108 13.09 -31.18 12.33
C ASP A 108 11.88 -31.32 11.40
N TYR A 109 11.82 -30.54 10.32
CA TYR A 109 10.78 -30.66 9.28
C TYR A 109 10.91 -31.99 8.51
N MET A 110 12.14 -32.34 8.09
CA MET A 110 12.45 -33.61 7.41
C MET A 110 12.15 -34.84 8.28
N ARG A 111 12.28 -34.74 9.61
CA ARG A 111 11.92 -35.82 10.54
C ARG A 111 10.42 -36.08 10.63
N ILE A 112 9.61 -35.04 10.49
CA ILE A 112 8.14 -35.14 10.61
C ILE A 112 7.51 -35.60 9.28
N VAL A 113 8.09 -35.19 8.15
CA VAL A 113 7.54 -35.48 6.81
C VAL A 113 8.02 -36.81 6.24
N LYS A 114 9.26 -37.25 6.51
CA LYS A 114 9.77 -38.56 6.04
C LYS A 114 8.92 -39.80 6.41
N PRO A 115 8.25 -39.89 7.57
CA PRO A 115 7.37 -41.02 7.85
C PRO A 115 5.98 -40.91 7.18
N LEU A 116 5.69 -39.83 6.46
CA LEU A 116 4.45 -39.62 5.71
C LEU A 116 4.59 -39.92 4.21
N ASP A 117 5.69 -40.56 3.80
CA ASP A 117 5.88 -41.18 2.49
C ASP A 117 5.91 -42.72 2.67
N ILE A 118 4.95 -43.28 3.40
CA ILE A 118 4.76 -44.73 3.54
C ILE A 118 3.38 -45.08 2.95
N GLU A 119 3.48 -45.78 1.80
CA GLU A 119 2.45 -46.35 0.90
C GLU A 119 1.71 -45.41 -0.07
#